data_AF-A0A948W129-F1
#
_entry.id   AF-A0A948W129-F1
#
_cell.length_a   1.000
_cell.length_b   1.000
_cell.length_c   1.000
_cell.angle_alpha   90.00
_cell.angle_beta   90.00
_cell.angle_gamma   90.00
#
_symmetry.space_group_name_H-M   'P 1'
#
loop_
_entity.id
_entity.type
_entity.pdbx_description
1 polymer ?
#
loop_
_entity_poly.entity_id
_entity_poly.type
_entity_poly.pdbx_seq_one_letter_code
_entity_poly.pdbx_strand_id
1 'polypeptide(L)' 'MTDLINKILEKGVWPFIIFLFVLTVAIFLWGLIEFVVSADNEEKKTIGKRHLIWGIAGMFIMFSVWGIISIIQNFISSL' A
#
# COMPACT_ATOMS: atom_id res chain seq x y z
N MET A 1 -8.79 -26.97 -8.06
CA MET A 1 -9.31 -25.61 -8.39
C MET A 1 -8.63 -24.54 -7.54
N THR A 2 -8.48 -24.79 -6.24
CA THR A 2 -7.66 -24.01 -5.30
C THR A 2 -6.25 -23.72 -5.82
N ASP A 3 -5.57 -24.70 -6.42
CA ASP A 3 -4.21 -24.50 -6.96
C ASP A 3 -4.14 -23.50 -8.11
N LEU A 4 -5.19 -23.43 -8.95
CA LEU A 4 -5.24 -22.46 -10.05
C LEU A 4 -5.45 -21.04 -9.51
N ILE A 5 -6.30 -20.88 -8.51
CA ILE A 5 -6.57 -19.61 -7.84
C ILE A 5 -5.34 -19.13 -7.08
N ASN A 6 -4.70 -19.99 -6.30
CA ASN A 6 -3.47 -19.66 -5.58
C ASN A 6 -2.36 -19.25 -6.54
N LYS A 7 -2.22 -19.94 -7.67
CA LYS A 7 -1.22 -19.62 -8.70
C LYS A 7 -1.51 -18.28 -9.41
N ILE A 8 -2.78 -17.90 -9.58
CA ILE A 8 -3.16 -16.57 -10.12
C ILE A 8 -2.85 -15.47 -9.09
N LEU A 9 -3.21 -15.68 -7.82
CA LEU A 9 -2.93 -14.73 -6.74
C LEU A 9 -1.42 -14.54 -6.56
N GLU A 10 -0.64 -15.63 -6.50
CA GLU A 10 0.82 -15.63 -6.38
C GLU A 10 1.53 -14.96 -7.55
N LYS A 11 1.08 -15.20 -8.78
CA LYS A 11 1.81 -14.67 -9.95
C LYS A 11 1.36 -13.29 -10.38
N GLY A 12 0.13 -12.88 -10.05
CA GLY A 12 -0.41 -11.58 -10.43
C GLY A 12 -0.47 -10.60 -9.26
N VAL A 13 -1.24 -10.97 -8.24
CA VAL A 13 -1.64 -10.04 -7.16
C VAL A 13 -0.48 -9.73 -6.23
N TRP A 14 0.27 -10.74 -5.78
CA TRP A 14 1.39 -10.54 -4.85
C TRP A 14 2.49 -9.63 -5.40
N PRO A 15 3.01 -9.84 -6.64
CA PRO A 15 3.99 -8.94 -7.24
C PRO A 15 3.48 -7.50 -7.39
N PHE A 16 2.21 -7.33 -7.76
CA PHE A 16 1.59 -6.02 -7.91
C PHE A 16 1.46 -5.27 -6.57
N ILE A 17 1.06 -5.97 -5.51
CA ILE A 17 1.01 -5.42 -4.14
C ILE A 17 2.41 -4.98 -3.70
N ILE A 18 3.43 -5.81 -3.90
CA ILE A 18 4.82 -5.48 -3.54
C ILE A 18 5.28 -4.24 -4.31
N PHE A 19 5.00 -4.16 -5.60
CA PHE A 19 5.33 -3.01 -6.43
C PHE A 19 4.68 -1.72 -5.90
N LEU A 20 3.36 -1.76 -5.64
CA LEU A 20 2.63 -0.63 -5.05
C LEU A 20 3.14 -0.26 -3.66
N PHE A 21 3.52 -1.24 -2.84
CA PHE A 21 4.08 -1.04 -1.52
C PHE A 21 5.38 -0.25 -1.58
N VAL A 22 6.31 -0.65 -2.45
CA VAL A 22 7.56 0.09 -2.66
C VAL A 22 7.28 1.52 -3.11
N LEU A 23 6.36 1.72 -4.05
CA LEU A 23 6.01 3.06 -4.54
C LEU A 23 5.40 3.93 -3.42
N THR A 24 4.50 3.36 -2.63
CA THR A 24 3.81 4.06 -1.54
C THR A 24 4.79 4.43 -0.42
N VAL A 25 5.68 3.51 -0.05
CA VAL A 25 6.75 3.78 0.93
C VAL A 25 7.70 4.86 0.42
N ALA A 26 8.06 4.85 -0.87
CA ALA A 26 8.89 5.89 -1.45
C ALA A 26 8.22 7.29 -1.36
N ILE A 27 6.92 7.38 -1.69
CA ILE A 27 6.14 8.63 -1.57
C ILE A 27 6.03 9.07 -0.11
N PHE A 28 5.79 8.13 0.81
CA PHE A 28 5.73 8.42 2.25
C PHE A 28 7.05 8.97 2.77
N LEU A 29 8.18 8.32 2.44
CA LEU A 29 9.52 8.76 2.84
C LEU A 29 9.86 10.12 2.23
N TRP A 30 9.50 10.36 0.96
CA TRP A 30 9.67 11.66 0.33
C TRP A 30 8.88 12.75 1.07
N GLY A 31 7.62 12.47 1.39
CA GLY A 31 6.77 13.35 2.19
C GLY A 31 7.32 13.61 3.58
N LEU A 32 7.91 12.60 4.23
CA LEU A 32 8.55 12.74 5.54
C LEU A 32 9.76 13.67 5.47
N ILE A 33 10.65 13.47 4.51
CA ILE A 33 11.82 14.31 4.31
C ILE A 33 11.38 15.76 4.02
N GLU A 34 10.44 15.93 3.09
CA GLU A 34 9.91 17.25 2.73
C GLU A 34 9.25 17.94 3.92
N PHE A 35 8.49 17.20 4.75
CA PHE A 35 7.85 17.72 5.95
C PHE A 35 8.87 18.17 7.01
N VAL A 36 9.95 17.42 7.21
CA VAL A 36 10.99 17.73 8.21
C VAL A 36 11.87 18.90 7.74
N VAL A 37 12.32 18.89 6.49
CA VAL A 37 13.21 19.94 5.95
C VAL A 37 12.47 21.26 5.76
N SER A 38 11.17 21.23 5.52
CA SER A 38 10.35 22.43 5.29
C SER A 38 9.78 23.03 6.57
N ALA A 39 10.41 22.80 7.73
CA ALA A 39 9.91 23.25 9.03
C ALA A 39 9.61 24.77 9.07
N ASP A 40 10.41 25.58 8.38
CA ASP A 40 10.33 27.05 8.35
C ASP A 40 9.45 27.61 7.20
N ASN A 41 8.88 26.75 6.34
CA ASN A 41 8.03 27.16 5.23
C ASN A 41 6.67 26.45 5.30
N GLU A 42 5.64 27.18 5.71
CA GLU A 42 4.30 26.62 5.92
C GLU A 42 3.70 25.97 4.65
N GLU A 43 3.96 26.54 3.47
CA GLU A 43 3.44 26.01 2.21
C GLU A 43 4.06 24.65 1.89
N LYS A 44 5.39 24.56 1.94
CA LYS A 44 6.12 23.30 1.70
C LYS A 44 5.83 22.25 2.78
N LYS A 45 5.65 22.68 4.04
CA LYS A 45 5.22 21.80 5.13
C LYS A 45 3.84 21.19 4.85
N THR A 46 2.93 21.95 4.27
CA THR A 46 1.58 21.48 3.90
C THR A 46 1.65 20.45 2.78
N ILE A 47 2.55 20.65 1.80
CA ILE A 47 2.81 19.68 0.72
C ILE A 47 3.39 18.37 1.29
N GLY A 48 4.42 18.45 2.15
CA GLY A 48 4.99 17.28 2.81
C GLY A 48 3.97 16.50 3.65
N LYS A 49 3.09 17.19 4.40
CA LYS A 49 1.96 16.57 5.10
C LYS A 49 1.03 15.82 4.15
N ARG A 50 0.73 16.40 2.99
CA ARG A 50 -0.14 15.76 2.00
C ARG A 50 0.49 14.47 1.46
N HIS A 51 1.78 14.48 1.14
CA HIS A 51 2.51 13.27 0.72
C HIS A 51 2.52 12.18 1.82
N LEU A 52 2.69 12.57 3.09
CA LEU A 52 2.57 11.64 4.23
C LEU A 52 1.18 10.99 4.31
N ILE A 53 0.11 11.78 4.18
CA ILE A 53 -1.27 11.28 4.23
C ILE A 53 -1.55 10.32 3.06
N TRP A 54 -1.10 10.66 1.84
CA TRP A 54 -1.23 9.76 0.69
C TRP A 54 -0.45 8.46 0.88
N GLY A 55 0.73 8.52 1.48
CA GLY A 55 1.49 7.33 1.87
C GLY A 55 0.73 6.43 2.84
N ILE A 56 0.16 7.02 3.91
CA ILE A 56 -0.64 6.28 4.91
C ILE A 56 -1.90 5.68 4.29
N ALA A 57 -2.62 6.44 3.47
CA ALA A 57 -3.79 5.96 2.76
C ALA A 57 -3.46 4.78 1.83
N GLY A 58 -2.33 4.86 1.10
CA GLY A 58 -1.85 3.76 0.27
C GLY A 58 -1.55 2.49 1.08
N MET A 59 -0.89 2.62 2.24
CA MET A 59 -0.62 1.49 3.12
C MET A 59 -1.91 0.88 3.68
N PHE A 60 -2.89 1.69 4.02
CA PHE A 60 -4.20 1.22 4.49
C PHE A 60 -4.95 0.40 3.43
N ILE A 61 -4.90 0.82 2.17
CA ILE A 61 -5.50 0.07 1.05
C ILE A 61 -4.85 -1.29 0.91
N MET A 62 -3.52 -1.38 0.99
CA MET A 62 -2.81 -2.68 0.90
C MET A 62 -3.18 -3.62 2.05
N PHE A 63 -3.33 -3.08 3.25
CA PHE A 63 -3.80 -3.84 4.41
C PHE A 63 -5.22 -4.38 4.19
N SER A 64 -6.08 -3.57 3.60
CA SER A 64 -7.45 -3.97 3.24
C SER A 64 -7.47 -5.07 2.18
N VAL A 65 -6.60 -4.97 1.16
CA VAL A 65 -6.46 -5.99 0.11
C VAL A 65 -6.03 -7.34 0.70
N TRP A 66 -5.08 -7.36 1.63
CA TRP A 66 -4.68 -8.59 2.32
C TRP A 66 -5.85 -9.25 3.07
N GLY A 67 -6.65 -8.46 3.79
CA GLY A 67 -7.84 -8.96 4.47
C GLY A 67 -8.88 -9.55 3.50
N ILE A 68 -9.14 -8.88 2.38
CA ILE A 68 -10.06 -9.35 1.35
C ILE A 68 -9.57 -10.67 0.73
N ILE A 69 -8.28 -10.75 0.38
CA ILE A 69 -7.67 -11.98 -0.17
C ILE A 69 -7.84 -13.14 0.83
N SER A 70 -7.59 -12.90 2.12
CA SER A 70 -7.74 -13.92 3.16
C SER A 70 -9.18 -14.44 3.26
N ILE A 71 -10.18 -13.55 3.22
CA ILE A 71 -11.60 -13.94 3.24
C ILE A 71 -11.95 -14.78 2.02
N ILE A 72 -11.53 -14.35 0.83
CA ILE A 72 -11.79 -15.07 -0.43
C ILE A 72 -11.14 -16.46 -0.40
N GLN A 73 -9.88 -16.57 0.06
CA GLN A 73 -9.18 -17.85 0.18
C GLN A 73 -9.88 -18.79 1.17
N ASN A 74 -10.30 -18.28 2.32
CA ASN A 74 -11.01 -19.06 3.33
C ASN A 74 -12.37 -19.55 2.80
N PHE A 75 -13.12 -18.67 2.12
CA PHE A 75 -14.41 -19.04 1.53
C PHE A 75 -14.24 -20.15 0.48
N ILE A 76 -13.27 -20.01 -0.42
CA ILE A 76 -13.03 -21.00 -1.48
C ILE A 76 -12.48 -22.31 -0.93
N SER A 77 -11.64 -22.28 0.11
CA SER A 77 -11.12 -23.49 0.75
C SER A 77 -12.17 -24.24 1.57
N SER A 78 -13.23 -23.57 1.99
CA SER A 78 -14.35 -24.18 2.73
C SER A 78 -15.36 -24.88 1.83
N LEU A 79 -15.30 -24.64 0.52
CA LEU A 79 -16.18 -25.18 -0.50
C LEU A 79 -15.56 -26.41 -1.19
#